data_AF-A0A935NEB2-F1
#
_entry.id   AF-A0A935NEB2-F1
#
_cell.length_a   1.000
_cell.length_b   1.000
_cell.length_c   1.000
_cell.angle_alpha   90.00
_cell.angle_beta   90.00
_cell.angle_gamma   90.00
#
_symmetry.space_group_name_H-M   'P 1'
#
loop_
_entity.id
_entity.type
_entity.pdbx_description
1 polymer ?
#
loop_
_entity_poly.entity_id
_entity_poly.type
_entity_poly.pdbx_seq_one_letter_code
_entity_poly.pdbx_strand_id
1 'polypeptide(L)'
;MSKVTLSCFVILLMFTCKEKEDKKIMASKPTEEAIKINQSANIEAFFPLLNQSDVSTNEVAAYRKSAFDIVHYRNKEQGNKVYIILEKDQWKVEAVFKGSSFIRHDSIGVKWIDFKDNFTYDYGMDKEKKGSGIYTYNFDTGLLLMVDDDISIKPNEYNVKIHNDIIILEGKSTYEDNNIQAKLGRLSTSKK
;
A
#
# COMPACT_ATOMS: atom_id res chain seq x y z
N MET A 1 -58.60 38.66 -31.92
CA MET A 1 -58.07 37.53 -31.12
C MET A 1 -56.56 37.62 -31.10
N SER A 2 -55.81 37.55 -30.00
CA SER A 2 -55.93 38.22 -28.70
C SER A 2 -54.48 38.54 -28.31
N LYS A 3 -54.18 39.80 -28.01
CA LYS A 3 -52.89 40.23 -27.40
C LYS A 3 -53.10 40.18 -25.89
N VAL A 4 -52.18 39.57 -25.14
CA VAL A 4 -52.15 39.72 -23.68
C VAL A 4 -50.72 40.02 -23.24
N THR A 5 -50.50 41.30 -22.98
CA THR A 5 -49.44 41.88 -22.15
C THR A 5 -49.75 41.58 -20.68
N LEU A 6 -48.76 41.12 -19.90
CA LEU A 6 -48.85 41.04 -18.44
C LEU A 6 -47.43 41.26 -17.87
N SER A 7 -47.05 42.51 -17.64
CA SER A 7 -47.20 43.26 -16.37
C SER A 7 -46.30 42.74 -15.26
N CYS A 8 -45.22 43.51 -15.01
CA CYS A 8 -44.34 43.42 -13.87
C CYS A 8 -45.10 43.33 -12.55
N PHE A 9 -44.72 42.39 -11.69
CA PHE A 9 -44.97 42.47 -10.25
C PHE A 9 -43.64 42.37 -9.52
N VAL A 10 -43.21 43.51 -8.99
CA VAL A 10 -42.12 43.62 -8.01
C VAL A 10 -42.70 43.19 -6.68
N ILE A 11 -42.19 42.11 -6.10
CA ILE A 11 -42.41 41.79 -4.67
C ILE A 11 -41.04 41.79 -4.00
N LEU A 12 -40.82 42.85 -3.25
CA LEU A 12 -39.71 43.06 -2.33
C LEU A 12 -39.99 42.23 -1.07
N LEU A 13 -39.31 41.09 -0.90
CA LEU A 13 -39.29 40.36 0.37
C LEU A 13 -38.00 40.70 1.12
N MET A 14 -38.15 41.61 2.08
CA MET A 14 -37.19 41.84 3.16
C MET A 14 -37.22 40.63 4.11
N PHE A 15 -36.23 39.75 3.98
CA PHE A 15 -35.90 38.80 5.04
C PHE A 15 -34.67 39.32 5.80
N THR A 16 -34.94 39.88 6.98
CA THR A 16 -33.97 40.06 8.04
C THR A 16 -33.86 38.74 8.80
N CYS A 17 -32.70 38.06 8.73
CA CYS A 17 -32.18 37.32 9.87
C CYS A 17 -30.73 36.85 9.66
N LYS A 18 -29.88 37.37 10.55
CA LYS A 18 -28.81 36.67 11.27
C LYS A 18 -27.56 36.34 10.47
N GLU A 19 -26.57 37.22 10.59
CA GLU A 19 -25.15 36.90 10.38
C GLU A 19 -24.79 35.61 11.13
N LYS A 20 -24.35 34.62 10.35
CA LYS A 20 -23.45 33.58 10.81
C LYS A 20 -22.10 33.87 10.18
N GLU A 21 -21.09 34.03 11.01
CA GLU A 21 -19.69 34.06 10.59
C GLU A 21 -19.32 32.72 9.96
N ASP A 22 -19.40 32.63 8.63
CA ASP A 22 -18.75 31.56 7.90
C ASP A 22 -17.28 31.92 7.74
N LYS A 23 -16.44 31.35 8.62
CA LYS A 23 -15.00 31.26 8.41
C LYS A 23 -14.76 30.62 7.06
N LYS A 24 -14.36 31.44 6.10
CA LYS A 24 -13.81 31.02 4.81
C LYS A 24 -12.49 30.28 5.09
N ILE A 25 -12.57 28.99 5.40
CA ILE A 25 -11.43 28.09 5.27
C ILE A 25 -11.17 28.04 3.78
N MET A 26 -10.20 28.84 3.34
CA MET A 26 -9.54 28.64 2.07
C MET A 26 -9.09 27.18 2.04
N ALA A 27 -9.76 26.36 1.24
CA ALA A 27 -9.19 25.12 0.75
C ALA A 27 -7.97 25.53 -0.09
N SER A 28 -6.83 25.68 0.58
CA SER A 28 -5.55 25.73 -0.09
C SER A 28 -5.44 24.42 -0.87
N LYS A 29 -5.38 24.52 -2.20
CA LYS A 29 -4.88 23.43 -3.03
C LYS A 29 -3.65 22.84 -2.34
N PRO A 30 -3.52 21.51 -2.22
CA PRO A 30 -2.24 20.95 -1.81
C PRO A 30 -1.25 21.41 -2.87
N THR A 31 -0.33 22.28 -2.48
CA THR A 31 0.79 22.68 -3.32
C THR A 31 1.53 21.39 -3.67
N GLU A 32 1.81 21.20 -4.95
CA GLU A 32 2.55 20.07 -5.52
C GLU A 32 3.93 19.85 -4.85
N GLU A 33 4.37 20.83 -4.07
CA GLU A 33 5.59 20.85 -3.26
C GLU A 33 5.46 20.15 -1.89
N ALA A 34 4.24 19.84 -1.40
CA ALA A 34 4.03 19.14 -0.13
C ALA A 34 4.23 17.61 -0.22
N ILE A 35 4.43 17.07 -1.43
CA ILE A 35 4.69 15.63 -1.66
C ILE A 35 6.21 15.33 -1.69
N LYS A 36 7.08 16.34 -1.56
CA LYS A 36 8.52 16.14 -1.31
C LYS A 36 8.79 15.96 0.19
N ILE A 37 8.14 14.98 0.82
CA ILE A 37 8.48 14.56 2.18
C ILE A 37 9.73 13.69 2.10
N ASN A 38 10.90 14.26 2.43
CA ASN A 38 12.04 13.62 3.11
C ASN A 38 12.20 12.08 2.95
N GLN A 39 12.18 11.57 1.72
CA GLN A 39 12.26 10.13 1.42
C GLN A 39 13.68 9.63 1.19
N SER A 40 14.69 10.50 1.22
CA SER A 40 16.04 10.13 0.78
C SER A 40 16.82 9.38 1.87
N ALA A 41 17.15 8.13 1.57
CA ALA A 41 18.27 7.32 2.07
C ALA A 41 18.01 6.21 3.10
N ASN A 42 16.93 6.22 3.91
CA ASN A 42 16.79 5.20 4.98
C ASN A 42 15.60 4.22 4.85
N ILE A 43 14.55 4.59 4.12
CA ILE A 43 13.35 3.76 3.91
C ILE A 43 13.37 3.06 2.53
N GLU A 44 14.21 3.54 1.60
CA GLU A 44 14.29 3.09 0.20
C GLU A 44 14.77 1.65 -0.02
N ALA A 45 14.94 0.86 1.03
CA ALA A 45 15.45 -0.51 0.90
C ALA A 45 14.55 -1.53 1.62
N PHE A 46 13.25 -1.25 1.71
CA PHE A 46 12.27 -2.27 2.05
C PHE A 46 11.49 -2.64 0.79
N PHE A 47 11.46 -3.93 0.43
CA PHE A 47 11.05 -4.38 -0.91
C PHE A 47 9.63 -3.97 -1.35
N PRO A 48 8.61 -3.87 -0.49
CA PRO A 48 7.29 -3.34 -0.86
C PRO A 48 7.32 -1.84 -1.20
N LEU A 49 8.31 -1.09 -0.71
CA LEU A 49 8.45 0.35 -0.93
C LEU A 49 9.34 0.68 -2.14
N LEU A 50 9.83 -0.34 -2.84
CA LEU A 50 10.57 -0.17 -4.09
C LEU A 50 9.61 0.07 -5.27
N ASN A 51 10.13 0.71 -6.32
CA ASN A 51 9.40 1.05 -7.56
C ASN A 51 8.13 1.92 -7.36
N GLN A 52 8.02 2.64 -6.24
CA GLN A 52 6.86 3.49 -6.00
C GLN A 52 6.90 4.82 -6.77
N SER A 53 8.10 5.34 -7.04
CA SER A 53 8.32 6.66 -7.66
C SER A 53 7.91 6.75 -9.12
N ASP A 54 7.85 5.61 -9.81
CA ASP A 54 7.76 5.57 -11.27
C ASP A 54 6.31 5.44 -11.76
N VAL A 55 5.35 5.37 -10.82
CA VAL A 55 3.92 5.15 -11.10
C VAL A 55 3.12 6.38 -10.73
N SER A 56 2.26 6.88 -11.62
CA SER A 56 1.43 8.05 -11.34
C SER A 56 0.34 7.73 -10.31
N THR A 57 -0.14 8.75 -9.58
CA THR A 57 -1.21 8.58 -8.58
C THR A 57 -2.48 7.93 -9.15
N ASN A 58 -2.83 8.23 -10.41
CA ASN A 58 -3.99 7.64 -11.06
C ASN A 58 -3.79 6.14 -11.34
N GLU A 59 -2.58 5.74 -11.74
CA GLU A 59 -2.23 4.34 -11.95
C GLU A 59 -2.19 3.58 -10.62
N VAL A 60 -1.63 4.16 -9.57
CA VAL A 60 -1.69 3.61 -8.21
C VAL A 60 -3.15 3.34 -7.81
N ALA A 61 -4.06 4.30 -7.99
CA ALA A 61 -5.47 4.12 -7.66
C ALA A 61 -6.12 2.98 -8.46
N ALA A 62 -5.83 2.88 -9.77
CA ALA A 62 -6.34 1.81 -10.62
C ALA A 62 -5.83 0.43 -10.20
N TYR A 63 -4.53 0.31 -9.94
CA TYR A 63 -3.90 -0.92 -9.46
C TYR A 63 -4.47 -1.36 -8.12
N ARG A 64 -4.58 -0.43 -7.17
CA ARG A 64 -5.13 -0.70 -5.84
C ARG A 64 -6.54 -1.26 -5.94
N LYS A 65 -7.42 -0.64 -6.74
CA LYS A 65 -8.78 -1.15 -6.93
C LYS A 65 -8.78 -2.61 -7.37
N SER A 66 -8.02 -2.94 -8.42
CA SER A 66 -7.94 -4.32 -8.94
C SER A 66 -7.35 -5.28 -7.90
N ALA A 67 -6.31 -4.87 -7.18
CA ALA A 67 -5.66 -5.71 -6.18
C ALA A 67 -6.56 -5.99 -4.98
N PHE A 68 -7.30 -4.99 -4.48
CA PHE A 68 -8.28 -5.16 -3.41
C PHE A 68 -9.37 -6.16 -3.79
N ASP A 69 -9.93 -6.05 -5.00
CA ASP A 69 -10.95 -6.97 -5.50
C ASP A 69 -10.42 -8.42 -5.51
N ILE A 70 -9.16 -8.62 -5.93
CA ILE A 70 -8.50 -9.93 -5.95
C ILE A 70 -8.24 -10.46 -4.52
N VAL A 71 -7.67 -9.64 -3.63
CA VAL A 71 -7.36 -10.05 -2.25
C VAL A 71 -8.63 -10.43 -1.51
N HIS A 72 -9.69 -9.62 -1.61
CA HIS A 72 -10.97 -9.93 -0.99
C HIS A 72 -11.59 -11.22 -1.52
N TYR A 73 -11.58 -11.42 -2.83
CA TYR A 73 -12.09 -12.66 -3.42
C TYR A 73 -11.29 -13.87 -2.94
N ARG A 74 -9.95 -13.83 -3.04
CA ARG A 74 -9.09 -14.96 -2.66
C ARG A 74 -9.15 -15.28 -1.18
N ASN A 75 -9.13 -14.28 -0.30
CA ASN A 75 -9.22 -14.50 1.15
C ASN A 75 -10.57 -15.09 1.53
N LYS A 76 -11.66 -14.69 0.86
CA LYS A 76 -12.99 -15.29 1.04
C LYS A 76 -13.00 -16.76 0.61
N GLU A 77 -12.41 -17.09 -0.53
CA GLU A 77 -12.33 -18.47 -1.04
C GLU A 77 -11.41 -19.37 -0.19
N GLN A 78 -10.32 -18.81 0.33
CA GLN A 78 -9.37 -19.52 1.20
C GLN A 78 -9.98 -19.81 2.59
N GLY A 79 -10.91 -18.98 3.06
CA GLY A 79 -11.53 -19.13 4.38
C GLY A 79 -10.48 -19.07 5.48
N ASN A 80 -10.47 -20.05 6.40
CA ASN A 80 -9.45 -20.15 7.46
C ASN A 80 -8.26 -21.04 7.07
N LYS A 81 -8.04 -21.30 5.77
CA LYS A 81 -6.87 -22.06 5.32
C LYS A 81 -5.63 -21.18 5.43
N VAL A 82 -5.11 -21.15 6.64
CA VAL A 82 -3.85 -20.52 7.03
C VAL A 82 -2.69 -21.25 6.36
N TYR A 83 -1.83 -20.51 5.65
CA TYR A 83 -0.60 -21.06 5.13
C TYR A 83 0.50 -20.82 6.15
N ILE A 84 0.56 -21.73 7.14
CA ILE A 84 1.49 -21.75 8.29
C ILE A 84 2.94 -21.41 7.89
N ILE A 85 3.32 -21.71 6.64
CA ILE A 85 4.67 -21.49 6.13
C ILE A 85 5.06 -20.01 6.10
N LEU A 86 4.14 -19.08 5.79
CA LEU A 86 4.44 -17.64 5.83
C LEU A 86 4.26 -17.04 7.22
N GLU A 87 3.27 -17.52 7.96
CA GLU A 87 2.70 -16.82 9.12
C GLU A 87 3.31 -17.22 10.48
N LYS A 88 4.12 -18.28 10.51
CA LYS A 88 4.62 -18.80 11.79
C LYS A 88 5.67 -17.89 12.44
N ASP A 89 6.27 -16.97 11.68
CA ASP A 89 7.38 -16.15 12.16
C ASP A 89 7.51 -14.83 11.40
N GLN A 90 8.24 -13.91 12.02
CA GLN A 90 8.74 -12.71 11.39
C GLN A 90 9.90 -13.04 10.45
N TRP A 91 9.95 -12.38 9.30
CA TRP A 91 10.96 -12.57 8.27
C TRP A 91 11.85 -11.33 8.16
N LYS A 92 13.16 -11.50 8.32
CA LYS A 92 14.17 -10.46 8.09
C LYS A 92 14.47 -10.34 6.61
N VAL A 93 14.47 -9.12 6.09
CA VAL A 93 15.00 -8.83 4.76
C VAL A 93 16.53 -8.92 4.81
N GLU A 94 17.12 -9.92 4.15
CA GLU A 94 18.57 -10.10 4.13
C GLU A 94 19.22 -9.36 2.97
N ALA A 95 18.56 -9.39 1.82
CA ALA A 95 19.06 -8.75 0.62
C ALA A 95 17.92 -8.40 -0.34
N VAL A 96 18.09 -7.34 -1.11
CA VAL A 96 17.20 -6.97 -2.21
C VAL A 96 18.03 -6.65 -3.44
N PHE A 97 17.64 -7.23 -4.57
CA PHE A 97 18.13 -6.90 -5.90
C PHE A 97 17.07 -6.05 -6.61
N LYS A 98 17.50 -4.96 -7.23
CA LYS A 98 16.66 -4.08 -8.06
C LYS A 98 17.38 -3.81 -9.38
N GLY A 99 16.98 -4.49 -10.45
CA GLY A 99 17.71 -4.48 -11.72
C GLY A 99 19.15 -4.97 -11.51
N SER A 100 20.13 -4.13 -11.82
CA SER A 100 21.55 -4.41 -11.58
C SER A 100 22.05 -4.03 -10.18
N SER A 101 21.23 -3.35 -9.38
CA SER A 101 21.61 -2.88 -8.05
C SER A 101 21.40 -3.97 -7.01
N PHE A 102 22.37 -4.14 -6.12
CA PHE A 102 22.31 -5.07 -4.99
C PHE A 102 22.39 -4.31 -3.68
N ILE A 103 21.42 -4.55 -2.80
CA ILE A 103 21.35 -3.96 -1.47
C ILE A 103 21.43 -5.09 -0.44
N ARG A 104 22.51 -5.11 0.33
CA ARG A 104 22.67 -6.01 1.48
C ARG A 104 22.27 -5.28 2.76
N HIS A 105 21.46 -5.95 3.58
CA HIS A 105 20.84 -5.35 4.77
C HIS A 105 21.61 -5.57 6.07
N ASP A 106 22.89 -5.90 6.01
CA ASP A 106 23.73 -6.14 7.18
C ASP A 106 24.31 -4.86 7.81
N SER A 107 24.14 -3.70 7.19
CA SER A 107 24.78 -2.44 7.61
C SER A 107 23.87 -1.43 8.31
N ILE A 108 22.54 -1.51 8.17
CA ILE A 108 21.59 -0.51 8.71
C ILE A 108 20.26 -1.17 9.12
N GLY A 109 20.14 -1.49 10.43
CA GLY A 109 18.92 -1.96 11.08
C GLY A 109 18.36 -3.29 10.56
N VAL A 110 17.63 -4.03 11.39
CA VAL A 110 16.95 -5.26 10.98
C VAL A 110 15.62 -4.88 10.34
N LYS A 111 15.54 -4.90 9.01
CA LYS A 111 14.26 -4.75 8.30
C LYS A 111 13.49 -6.06 8.32
N TRP A 112 12.20 -5.99 8.59
CA TRP A 112 11.37 -7.18 8.78
C TRP A 112 9.97 -7.04 8.20
N ILE A 113 9.35 -8.19 7.93
CA ILE A 113 7.93 -8.35 7.60
C ILE A 113 7.33 -9.48 8.44
N ASP A 114 6.11 -9.31 8.90
CA ASP A 114 5.37 -10.26 9.72
C ASP A 114 4.00 -10.52 9.09
N PHE A 115 3.78 -11.73 8.58
CA PHE A 115 2.51 -12.15 7.98
C PHE A 115 1.64 -12.79 9.07
N LYS A 116 0.39 -12.37 9.16
CA LYS A 116 -0.55 -12.82 10.21
C LYS A 116 -1.61 -13.75 9.65
N ASP A 117 -2.23 -14.51 10.55
CA ASP A 117 -3.30 -15.49 10.28
C ASP A 117 -4.63 -14.88 9.85
N ASN A 118 -4.78 -13.57 9.99
CA ASN A 118 -5.94 -12.80 9.56
C ASN A 118 -5.76 -12.11 8.19
N PHE A 119 -4.81 -12.59 7.38
CA PHE A 119 -4.48 -12.04 6.06
C PHE A 119 -3.99 -10.59 6.07
N THR A 120 -3.43 -10.14 7.19
CA THR A 120 -2.74 -8.84 7.30
C THR A 120 -1.24 -9.04 7.46
N TYR A 121 -0.46 -8.03 7.12
CA TYR A 121 0.96 -8.02 7.39
C TYR A 121 1.37 -6.72 8.05
N ASP A 122 2.41 -6.78 8.88
CA ASP A 122 3.14 -5.60 9.36
C ASP A 122 4.55 -5.64 8.79
N TYR A 123 5.17 -4.47 8.64
CA TYR A 123 6.59 -4.39 8.36
C TYR A 123 7.24 -3.25 9.12
N GLY A 124 8.56 -3.35 9.28
CA GLY A 124 9.29 -2.38 10.06
C GLY A 124 10.80 -2.51 10.01
N MET A 125 11.44 -1.77 10.90
CA MET A 125 12.88 -1.77 11.10
C MET A 125 13.18 -1.81 12.60
N ASP A 126 14.04 -2.74 13.01
CA ASP A 126 14.35 -3.03 14.40
C ASP A 126 13.06 -3.27 15.22
N LYS A 127 12.74 -2.38 16.16
CA LYS A 127 11.53 -2.46 17.00
C LYS A 127 10.39 -1.59 16.51
N GLU A 128 10.59 -0.83 15.43
CA GLU A 128 9.63 0.15 14.95
C GLU A 128 8.82 -0.40 13.78
N LYS A 129 7.49 -0.47 13.96
CA LYS A 129 6.56 -0.71 12.85
C LYS A 129 6.54 0.51 11.93
N LYS A 130 6.74 0.29 10.63
CA LYS A 130 6.75 1.32 9.59
C LYS A 130 5.50 1.33 8.72
N GLY A 131 4.79 0.21 8.62
CA GLY A 131 3.51 0.13 7.93
C GLY A 131 2.87 -1.24 8.04
N SER A 132 1.74 -1.39 7.34
CA SER A 132 0.94 -2.61 7.30
C SER A 132 0.10 -2.68 6.04
N GLY A 133 -0.54 -3.82 5.84
CA GLY A 133 -1.51 -3.98 4.79
C GLY A 133 -2.22 -5.32 4.85
N ILE A 134 -2.87 -5.65 3.74
CA ILE A 134 -3.52 -6.95 3.53
C ILE A 134 -2.76 -7.74 2.48
N TYR A 135 -2.81 -9.06 2.59
CA TYR A 135 -2.22 -9.93 1.60
C TYR A 135 -3.11 -11.13 1.29
N THR A 136 -2.76 -11.82 0.22
CA THR A 136 -3.24 -13.16 -0.09
C THR A 136 -2.08 -13.98 -0.66
N TYR A 137 -2.00 -15.24 -0.29
CA TYR A 137 -0.99 -16.17 -0.79
C TYR A 137 -1.66 -17.41 -1.38
N ASN A 138 -1.36 -17.74 -2.64
CA ASN A 138 -1.81 -18.98 -3.25
C ASN A 138 -0.66 -20.00 -3.23
N PHE A 139 -0.83 -21.09 -2.49
CA PHE A 139 0.20 -22.12 -2.35
C PHE A 139 0.45 -22.92 -3.63
N ASP A 140 -0.57 -23.18 -4.43
CA ASP A 140 -0.45 -23.97 -5.65
C ASP A 140 0.38 -23.23 -6.71
N THR A 141 0.22 -21.90 -6.78
CA THR A 141 0.95 -21.06 -7.73
C THR A 141 2.17 -20.38 -7.12
N GLY A 142 2.33 -20.42 -5.80
CA GLY A 142 3.32 -19.63 -5.06
C GLY A 142 3.15 -18.12 -5.22
N LEU A 143 1.93 -17.61 -5.49
CA LEU A 143 1.73 -16.18 -5.75
C LEU A 143 1.34 -15.46 -4.46
N LEU A 144 2.12 -14.44 -4.10
CA LEU A 144 1.84 -13.50 -3.02
C LEU A 144 1.43 -12.16 -3.62
N LEU A 145 0.25 -11.68 -3.27
CA LEU A 145 -0.22 -10.33 -3.58
C LEU A 145 -0.38 -9.55 -2.29
N MET A 146 0.20 -8.35 -2.23
CA MET A 146 0.22 -7.48 -1.07
C MET A 146 -0.34 -6.11 -1.46
N VAL A 147 -1.16 -5.54 -0.57
CA VAL A 147 -1.72 -4.20 -0.71
C VAL A 147 -1.52 -3.45 0.59
N ASP A 148 -0.74 -2.37 0.52
CA ASP A 148 -0.44 -1.54 1.69
C ASP A 148 -1.64 -0.71 2.14
N ASP A 149 -1.72 -0.38 3.43
CA ASP A 149 -2.74 0.52 3.97
C ASP A 149 -2.56 1.97 3.47
N ASP A 150 -1.32 2.39 3.16
CA ASP A 150 -1.06 3.69 2.55
C ASP A 150 -1.54 3.70 1.09
N ILE A 151 -2.48 4.60 0.80
CA ILE A 151 -3.10 4.74 -0.52
C ILE A 151 -2.15 5.21 -1.61
N SER A 152 -1.02 5.81 -1.23
CA SER A 152 0.02 6.27 -2.15
C SER A 152 0.96 5.16 -2.60
N ILE A 153 0.90 3.99 -1.94
CA ILE A 153 1.72 2.82 -2.25
C ILE A 153 0.95 1.91 -3.20
N LYS A 154 1.56 1.58 -4.34
CA LYS A 154 1.02 0.62 -5.31
C LYS A 154 1.08 -0.80 -4.73
N PRO A 155 0.15 -1.70 -5.10
CA PRO A 155 0.23 -3.10 -4.74
C PRO A 155 1.52 -3.75 -5.25
N ASN A 156 1.94 -4.84 -4.61
CA ASN A 156 3.05 -5.64 -5.07
C ASN A 156 2.62 -7.09 -5.25
N GLU A 157 3.18 -7.75 -6.27
CA GLU A 157 2.95 -9.17 -6.51
C GLU A 157 4.27 -9.90 -6.71
N TYR A 158 4.41 -11.05 -6.06
CA TYR A 158 5.63 -11.86 -6.05
C TYR A 158 5.33 -13.32 -6.32
N ASN A 159 6.20 -13.97 -7.10
CA ASN A 159 6.38 -15.41 -7.00
C ASN A 159 7.23 -15.70 -5.75
N VAL A 160 6.71 -16.55 -4.88
CA VAL A 160 7.36 -16.97 -3.63
C VAL A 160 7.99 -18.33 -3.82
N LYS A 161 9.29 -18.43 -3.54
CA LYS A 161 9.98 -19.72 -3.43
C LYS A 161 10.44 -19.89 -1.98
N ILE A 162 9.98 -20.94 -1.33
CA ILE A 162 10.27 -21.20 0.07
C ILE A 162 11.20 -22.41 0.17
N HIS A 163 12.29 -22.26 0.90
CA HIS A 163 13.23 -23.33 1.17
C HIS A 163 13.76 -23.24 2.60
N ASN A 164 13.34 -24.17 3.47
CA ASN A 164 13.63 -24.17 4.90
C ASN A 164 13.29 -22.82 5.53
N ASP A 165 14.28 -22.12 6.09
CA ASP A 165 14.13 -20.83 6.77
C ASP A 165 14.42 -19.63 5.84
N ILE A 166 14.31 -19.82 4.53
CA ILE A 166 14.53 -18.79 3.51
C ILE A 166 13.30 -18.67 2.60
N ILE A 167 12.90 -17.41 2.36
CA ILE A 167 11.96 -17.05 1.30
C ILE A 167 12.70 -16.24 0.24
N ILE A 168 12.50 -16.60 -1.02
CA ILE A 168 12.86 -15.78 -2.17
C ILE A 168 11.56 -15.21 -2.76
N LEU A 169 11.50 -13.90 -2.87
CA LEU A 169 10.43 -13.17 -3.54
C LEU A 169 10.95 -12.70 -4.90
N GLU A 170 10.29 -13.09 -5.97
CA GLU A 170 10.57 -12.63 -7.34
C GLU A 170 9.39 -11.77 -7.81
N GLY A 171 9.62 -10.47 -7.98
CA GLY A 171 8.56 -9.54 -8.34
C GLY A 171 7.94 -9.83 -9.70
N LYS A 172 6.69 -9.42 -9.86
CA LYS A 172 5.90 -9.65 -11.07
C LYS A 172 5.70 -8.35 -11.85
N SER A 173 5.49 -8.49 -13.16
CA SER A 173 5.25 -7.33 -14.04
C SER A 173 3.86 -6.73 -13.85
N THR A 174 2.93 -7.43 -13.19
CA THR A 174 1.54 -7.00 -12.94
C THR A 174 1.46 -5.60 -12.35
N TYR A 175 2.40 -5.28 -11.45
CA TYR A 175 2.53 -3.98 -10.81
C TYR A 175 3.96 -3.43 -10.96
N GLU A 176 4.64 -3.79 -12.05
CA GLU A 176 5.97 -3.26 -12.39
C GLU A 176 7.08 -3.57 -11.38
N ASP A 177 7.01 -4.74 -10.72
CA ASP A 177 8.00 -5.20 -9.75
C ASP A 177 8.95 -6.27 -10.31
N ASN A 178 8.88 -6.58 -11.62
CA ASN A 178 9.64 -7.68 -12.24
C ASN A 178 11.17 -7.48 -12.28
N ASN A 179 11.66 -6.32 -11.88
CA ASN A 179 13.09 -6.07 -11.67
C ASN A 179 13.51 -6.23 -10.20
N ILE A 180 12.60 -6.59 -9.28
CA ILE A 180 12.87 -6.78 -7.86
C ILE A 180 12.99 -8.27 -7.54
N GLN A 181 14.02 -8.63 -6.78
CA GLN A 181 14.11 -9.90 -6.08
C GLN A 181 14.53 -9.67 -4.64
N ALA A 182 13.84 -10.25 -3.67
CA ALA A 182 14.20 -10.15 -2.26
C ALA A 182 14.48 -11.52 -1.65
N LYS A 183 15.51 -11.60 -0.80
CA LYS A 183 15.79 -12.75 0.05
C LYS A 183 15.38 -12.40 1.47
N LEU A 184 14.48 -13.20 2.03
CA LEU A 184 14.10 -13.12 3.43
C LEU A 184 14.62 -14.34 4.19
N GLY A 185 15.14 -14.10 5.39
CA GLY A 185 15.55 -15.13 6.33
C GLY A 185 14.65 -15.09 7.55
N ARG A 186 14.33 -16.25 8.11
CA ARG A 186 13.49 -16.33 9.31
C ARG A 186 14.16 -15.65 10.50
N LEU A 187 13.44 -14.75 11.18
CA LEU A 187 13.84 -14.31 12.52
C LEU A 187 13.35 -15.37 13.48
N SER A 188 14.28 -16.21 13.95
CA SER A 188 14.02 -17.11 15.07
C SER A 188 13.48 -16.29 16.24
N THR A 189 12.19 -16.41 16.53
CA THR A 189 11.67 -16.02 17.83
C THR A 189 12.25 -17.00 18.84
N SER A 190 13.28 -16.58 19.59
CA SER A 190 13.66 -17.32 20.78
C SER A 190 12.45 -17.28 21.70
N LYS A 191 11.63 -18.34 21.69
CA LYS A 191 10.62 -18.55 22.73
C LYS A 191 11.39 -18.56 24.05
N LYS A 192 11.28 -17.46 24.81
CA LYS A 192 11.47 -17.51 26.25
C LYS A 192 10.23 -18.11 26.87
#